data_AF-A0A924I879-F1
#
_entry.id   AF-A0A924I879-F1
#
_cell.length_a   1.000
_cell.length_b   1.000
_cell.length_c   1.000
_cell.angle_alpha   90.00
_cell.angle_beta   90.00
_cell.angle_gamma   90.00
#
_symmetry.space_group_name_H-M   'P 1'
#
loop_
_entity.id
_entity.type
_entity.pdbx_description
1 polymer ?
#
loop_
_entity_poly.entity_id
_entity_poly.type
_entity_poly.pdbx_seq_one_letter_code
_entity_poly.pdbx_strand_id
1 'polypeptide(L)' 'KTTNFCAIPGPYGYKWPKLSELHYKLFQTGFEEAHNAAADIQATAKCFWELKRMGKI' A
#
# COMPACT_ATOMS: atom_id res chain seq x y z
N LYS A 1 6.17 9.44 -4.92
CA LYS A 1 6.78 8.62 -3.84
C LYS A 1 5.70 8.19 -2.85
N THR A 2 5.49 6.89 -2.70
CA THR A 2 4.46 6.30 -1.81
C THR A 2 4.73 6.53 -0.33
N THR A 3 5.99 6.69 0.07
CA THR A 3 6.40 7.09 1.43
C THR A 3 5.82 8.42 1.87
N ASN A 4 5.80 9.43 0.99
CA ASN A 4 5.16 10.73 1.28
C ASN A 4 3.62 10.64 1.29
N PHE A 5 3.05 9.69 0.55
CA PHE A 5 1.60 9.50 0.51
C PHE A 5 1.07 8.80 1.76
N CYS A 6 1.73 7.73 2.18
CA CYS A 6 1.39 7.05 3.42
C CYS A 6 1.79 7.87 4.65
N ALA A 7 2.91 8.61 4.57
CA ALA A 7 3.41 9.51 5.61
C ALA A 7 3.47 8.83 6.99
N ILE A 8 3.86 7.56 7.03
CA ILE A 8 3.90 6.78 8.27
C ILE A 8 5.12 7.24 9.07
N PRO A 9 4.94 7.72 10.31
CA PRO A 9 6.05 8.19 11.12
C PRO A 9 6.96 7.01 11.48
N GLY A 10 8.25 7.17 11.21
CA GLY A 10 9.30 6.23 11.56
C GLY A 10 10.48 6.94 12.22
N PRO A 11 11.38 6.17 12.89
CA PRO A 11 12.48 6.74 13.67
C PRO A 11 13.48 7.57 12.86
N TYR A 12 13.54 7.41 11.53
CA TYR A 12 14.45 8.12 10.63
C TYR A 12 13.74 8.90 9.51
N GLY A 13 12.44 9.23 9.69
CA GLY A 13 11.61 9.88 8.68
C GLY A 13 10.38 9.04 8.31
N TYR A 14 9.80 9.24 7.12
CA TYR A 14 8.64 8.46 6.70
C TYR A 14 9.03 7.01 6.38
N LYS A 15 8.42 6.08 7.11
CA LYS A 15 8.58 4.65 6.90
C LYS A 15 7.91 4.24 5.59
N TRP A 16 8.51 3.25 4.91
CA TRP A 16 7.85 2.57 3.80
C TRP A 16 6.58 1.85 4.30
N PRO A 17 5.41 2.13 3.71
CA PRO A 17 4.18 1.47 4.10
C PRO A 17 4.24 -0.02 3.81
N LYS A 18 3.65 -0.82 4.70
CA LYS A 18 3.36 -2.22 4.38
C LYS A 18 2.25 -2.28 3.32
N LEU A 19 2.19 -3.39 2.58
CA LEU A 19 1.14 -3.60 1.58
C LEU A 19 -0.26 -3.45 2.18
N SER A 20 -0.50 -4.01 3.37
CA SER A 20 -1.76 -3.89 4.10
C SER A 20 -2.10 -2.44 4.47
N GLU A 21 -1.12 -1.66 4.93
CA GLU A 21 -1.31 -0.25 5.28
C GLU A 21 -1.59 0.61 4.03
N LEU A 22 -0.89 0.33 2.92
CA LEU A 22 -1.11 1.01 1.65
C LEU A 22 -2.50 0.66 1.08
N HIS A 23 -2.86 -0.62 1.06
CA HIS A 23 -4.15 -1.10 0.59
C HIS A 23 -5.29 -0.53 1.41
N TYR A 24 -5.15 -0.51 2.74
CA TYR A 24 -6.12 0.14 3.63
C TYR A 24 -6.20 1.65 3.37
N LYS A 25 -5.09 2.34 3.10
CA LYS A 25 -5.12 3.78 2.81
C LYS A 25 -5.74 4.11 1.44
N LEU A 26 -5.64 3.22 0.47
CA LEU A 26 -6.19 3.40 -0.89
C LEU A 26 -7.66 2.98 -0.97
N PHE A 27 -8.01 1.86 -0.35
CA PHE A 27 -9.31 1.21 -0.52
C PHE A 27 -10.14 1.13 0.77
N GLN A 28 -9.59 1.57 1.92
CA GLN A 28 -10.20 1.49 3.25
C GLN A 28 -10.64 0.07 3.66
N THR A 29 -10.06 -0.93 3.01
CA THR A 29 -10.28 -2.35 3.29
C THR A 29 -8.97 -3.00 3.68
N GLY A 30 -9.01 -3.75 4.79
CA GLY A 30 -7.97 -4.73 5.08
C GLY A 30 -8.05 -5.86 4.05
N PHE A 31 -6.93 -6.52 3.79
CA PHE A 31 -6.97 -7.85 3.18
C PHE A 31 -6.47 -8.82 4.25
N GLU A 32 -7.39 -9.63 4.77
CA GLU A 32 -7.10 -10.56 5.88
C GLU A 32 -6.44 -11.86 5.40
N GLU A 33 -6.44 -12.13 4.10
CA GLU A 33 -5.72 -13.26 3.49
C GLU A 33 -4.25 -12.93 3.20
N ALA A 34 -3.58 -12.20 4.09
CA ALA A 34 -2.18 -11.75 3.98
C ALA A 34 -1.11 -12.87 4.04
N HIS A 35 -1.53 -14.11 3.76
CA HIS A 35 -0.73 -15.32 3.77
C HIS A 35 -0.91 -16.17 2.52
N ASN A 36 -1.78 -15.75 1.58
CA ASN A 36 -1.92 -16.39 0.28
C ASN A 36 -1.16 -15.57 -0.75
N ALA A 37 -0.13 -16.16 -1.36
CA ALA A 37 0.68 -15.50 -2.39
C ALA A 37 -0.19 -14.88 -3.51
N ALA A 38 -1.32 -15.51 -3.84
CA ALA A 38 -2.26 -14.97 -4.80
C ALA A 38 -2.93 -13.67 -4.31
N ALA A 39 -3.33 -13.62 -3.03
CA ALA A 39 -3.94 -12.43 -2.42
C ALA A 39 -2.96 -11.26 -2.34
N ASP A 40 -1.71 -11.51 -1.97
CA ASP A 40 -0.64 -10.50 -1.96
C ASP A 40 -0.37 -9.94 -3.36
N ILE A 41 -0.32 -10.79 -4.40
CA ILE A 41 -0.15 -10.35 -5.79
C ILE A 41 -1.34 -9.49 -6.23
N GLN A 42 -2.58 -9.89 -5.91
CA GLN A 42 -3.77 -9.12 -6.27
C GLN A 42 -3.82 -7.77 -5.57
N ALA A 43 -3.54 -7.73 -4.26
CA ALA A 43 -3.51 -6.50 -3.49
C ALA A 43 -2.40 -5.55 -3.98
N THR A 44 -1.21 -6.09 -4.28
CA THR A 44 -0.08 -5.32 -4.83
C THR A 44 -0.42 -4.74 -6.19
N ALA A 45 -0.97 -5.54 -7.11
CA ALA A 45 -1.37 -5.09 -8.43
C ALA A 45 -2.43 -3.98 -8.33
N LYS A 46 -3.48 -4.17 -7.51
CA LYS A 46 -4.51 -3.14 -7.28
C LYS A 46 -3.91 -1.84 -6.76
N CYS A 47 -3.06 -1.91 -5.74
CA CYS A 47 -2.40 -0.72 -5.19
C CYS A 47 -1.53 -0.02 -6.25
N PHE A 48 -0.79 -0.78 -7.06
CA PHE A 48 0.07 -0.25 -8.10
C PHE A 48 -0.73 0.51 -9.18
N TRP A 49 -1.80 -0.09 -9.70
CA TRP A 49 -2.64 0.53 -10.71
C TRP A 49 -3.37 1.76 -10.18
N GLU A 50 -3.84 1.73 -8.94
CA GLU A 50 -4.47 2.88 -8.30
C GLU A 50 -3.48 4.03 -8.09
N LEU A 51 -2.27 3.73 -7.61
CA LEU A 51 -1.21 4.73 -7.48
C LEU A 51 -0.83 5.35 -8.83
N LYS A 52 -0.80 4.54 -9.89
CA LYS A 52 -0.58 5.01 -11.27
C LYS A 52 -1.72 5.92 -11.73
N ARG A 53 -2.98 5.54 -11.48
CA ARG A 53 -4.15 6.36 -11.79
C ARG A 53 -4.14 7.70 -11.04
N MET A 54 -3.67 7.71 -9.80
CA MET A 54 -3.51 8.92 -8.98
C MET A 54 -2.27 9.75 -9.33
N GLY A 55 -1.41 9.30 -10.25
CA GLY A 55 -0.17 9.99 -10.63
C GLY A 55 0.86 10.07 -9.49
N LYS A 56 0.87 9.09 -8.58
CA LYS A 56 1.78 9.06 -7.41
C LYS A 56 3.05 8.24 -7.65
N ILE A 57 3.10 7.52 -8.76
CA ILE A 57 4.24 6.77 -9.31
C ILE A 57 4.45 7.13 -10.78
#